data_AF-A0AAW8W2N1-F1
#
_entry.id   AF-A0AAW8W2N1-F1
#
_cell.length_a   1.000
_cell.length_b   1.000
_cell.length_c   1.000
_cell.angle_alpha   90.00
_cell.angle_beta   90.00
_cell.angle_gamma   90.00
#
_symmetry.space_group_name_H-M   'P 1'
#
loop_
_entity.id
_entity.type
_entity.pdbx_description
1 polymer ?
#
loop_
_entity_poly.entity_id
_entity_poly.type
_entity_poly.pdbx_seq_one_letter_code
_entity_poly.pdbx_strand_id
1 'polypeptide(L)'
;MINENTLNNLLKWRTFKTNVHLAANQLKLSDLDATQEMLNELVSHRFKRYSTSQLSELIKAHDANLGWSITYGRLDLVSKHFKSLGKRAQMEHAAELEDVSTGIIKLANDNGDTTDISEFKLQQVVSMFPTGKTRLFVDMTLRYGKLETMAVLKLNESQYQRRLRNATSYASKHSDKFSRVNDQARDHQLYVLNSLNELDAIINGTREDNIQDWIDNHTKLTNKLLADSDVRYQGAVLKHWETASKSDQYAFIRECIGAQAKAQLWLDQSNEAIKQAGVSNEA
;
A
#
# COMPACT_ATOMS: atom_id res chain seq x y z
N MET A 1 -29.52 1.80 -21.37
CA MET A 1 -28.59 1.11 -22.28
C MET A 1 -28.46 1.92 -23.56
N ILE A 2 -27.23 2.15 -24.03
CA ILE A 2 -26.97 2.82 -25.32
C ILE A 2 -27.45 1.90 -26.44
N ASN A 3 -28.24 2.43 -27.39
CA ASN A 3 -28.69 1.67 -28.57
C ASN A 3 -27.50 1.37 -29.49
N GLU A 4 -27.45 0.18 -30.09
CA GLU A 4 -26.40 -0.30 -31.00
C GLU A 4 -26.10 0.68 -32.15
N ASN A 5 -27.13 1.33 -32.71
CA ASN A 5 -26.94 2.37 -33.74
C ASN A 5 -26.21 3.61 -33.20
N THR A 6 -26.42 3.95 -31.93
CA THR A 6 -25.75 5.09 -31.29
C THR A 6 -24.29 4.76 -30.96
N LEU A 7 -24.03 3.52 -30.54
CA LEU A 7 -22.68 3.02 -30.34
C LEU A 7 -21.88 3.01 -31.65
N ASN A 8 -22.47 2.50 -32.75
CA ASN A 8 -21.81 2.48 -34.05
C ASN A 8 -21.48 3.88 -34.57
N ASN A 9 -22.33 4.88 -34.31
CA ASN A 9 -22.03 6.27 -34.66
C ASN A 9 -20.90 6.86 -33.81
N LEU A 10 -20.86 6.53 -32.52
CA LEU A 10 -19.77 6.94 -31.63
C LEU A 10 -18.43 6.34 -32.07
N LEU A 11 -18.40 5.04 -32.39
CA LEU A 11 -17.19 4.35 -32.86
C LEU A 11 -16.66 4.92 -34.18
N LYS A 12 -17.55 5.44 -35.05
CA LYS A 12 -17.17 6.08 -36.31
C LYS A 12 -16.68 7.52 -36.11
N TRP A 13 -17.00 8.18 -35.00
CA TRP A 13 -16.64 9.56 -34.76
C TRP A 13 -15.12 9.73 -34.59
N ARG A 14 -14.53 10.61 -35.40
CA ARG A 14 -13.09 10.91 -35.40
C ARG A 14 -12.55 11.24 -34.00
N THR A 15 -13.24 12.08 -33.23
CA THR A 15 -12.80 12.50 -31.89
C THR A 15 -12.69 11.32 -30.93
N PHE A 16 -13.61 10.36 -31.04
CA PHE A 16 -13.57 9.13 -30.26
C PHE A 16 -12.39 8.26 -30.68
N LYS A 17 -12.23 7.96 -31.98
CA LYS A 17 -11.10 7.17 -32.50
C LYS A 17 -9.74 7.74 -32.10
N THR A 18 -9.54 9.05 -32.23
CA THR A 18 -8.28 9.69 -31.85
C THR A 18 -7.97 9.51 -30.37
N ASN A 19 -8.97 9.68 -29.49
CA ASN A 19 -8.75 9.51 -28.06
C ASN A 19 -8.56 8.05 -27.65
N VAL A 20 -9.18 7.08 -28.34
CA VAL A 20 -8.90 5.65 -28.18
C VAL A 20 -7.45 5.35 -28.51
N HIS A 21 -6.96 5.75 -29.68
CA HIS A 21 -5.56 5.52 -30.07
C HIS A 21 -4.57 6.20 -29.10
N LEU A 22 -4.89 7.39 -28.60
CA LEU A 22 -4.08 8.06 -27.58
C LEU A 22 -4.10 7.28 -26.24
N ALA A 23 -5.24 6.73 -25.84
CA ALA A 23 -5.33 5.87 -24.66
C ALA A 23 -4.52 4.57 -24.85
N ALA A 24 -4.70 3.88 -25.97
CA ALA A 24 -3.98 2.66 -26.30
C ALA A 24 -2.45 2.86 -26.22
N ASN A 25 -1.95 3.94 -26.83
CA ASN A 25 -0.53 4.28 -26.79
C ASN A 25 0.00 4.60 -25.38
N GLN A 26 -0.79 5.32 -24.58
CA GLN A 26 -0.41 5.71 -23.22
C GLN A 26 -0.49 4.55 -22.22
N LEU A 27 -1.46 3.65 -22.41
CA LEU A 27 -1.72 2.50 -21.54
C LEU A 27 -1.02 1.23 -22.01
N LYS A 28 -0.39 1.25 -23.20
CA LYS A 28 0.21 0.09 -23.86
C LYS A 28 -0.79 -1.06 -24.05
N LEU A 29 -2.03 -0.72 -24.38
CA LEU A 29 -3.11 -1.66 -24.67
C LEU A 29 -3.32 -1.79 -26.18
N SER A 30 -4.00 -2.86 -26.60
CA SER A 30 -4.52 -2.93 -27.96
C SER A 30 -5.62 -1.87 -28.17
N ASP A 31 -5.80 -1.40 -29.40
CA ASP A 31 -6.88 -0.44 -29.72
C ASP A 31 -8.27 -1.01 -29.38
N LEU A 32 -8.44 -2.33 -29.46
CA LEU A 32 -9.69 -3.01 -29.13
C LEU A 32 -9.97 -2.94 -27.62
N ASP A 33 -8.99 -3.26 -26.79
CA ASP A 33 -9.12 -3.18 -25.33
C ASP A 33 -9.30 -1.73 -24.86
N ALA A 34 -8.53 -0.80 -25.44
CA ALA A 34 -8.66 0.63 -25.16
C ALA A 34 -10.05 1.17 -25.54
N THR A 35 -10.66 0.65 -26.62
CA THR A 35 -12.03 1.00 -27.00
C THR A 35 -13.02 0.57 -25.93
N GLN A 36 -12.89 -0.68 -25.44
CA GLN A 36 -13.79 -1.21 -24.42
C GLN A 36 -13.66 -0.47 -23.09
N GLU A 37 -12.43 -0.23 -22.62
CA GLU A 37 -12.15 0.53 -21.41
C GLU A 37 -12.66 1.98 -21.50
N MET A 38 -12.47 2.62 -22.65
CA MET A 38 -12.95 3.98 -22.87
C MET A 38 -14.47 4.05 -22.88
N LEU A 39 -15.16 3.07 -23.48
CA LEU A 39 -16.62 2.98 -23.44
C LEU A 39 -17.13 2.79 -22.01
N ASN A 40 -16.51 1.90 -21.23
CA ASN A 40 -16.86 1.66 -19.84
C ASN A 40 -16.72 2.93 -18.99
N GLU A 41 -15.60 3.66 -19.13
CA GLU A 41 -15.37 4.91 -18.39
C GLU A 41 -16.35 6.01 -18.80
N LEU A 42 -16.62 6.16 -20.09
CA LEU A 42 -17.56 7.17 -20.57
C LEU A 42 -18.98 6.87 -20.10
N VAL A 43 -19.45 5.63 -20.23
CA VAL A 43 -20.80 5.24 -19.80
C VAL A 43 -20.98 5.40 -18.30
N SER A 44 -20.02 4.93 -17.52
CA SER A 44 -20.12 4.93 -16.04
C SER A 44 -20.02 6.32 -15.43
N HIS A 45 -19.26 7.24 -16.05
CA HIS A 45 -18.94 8.53 -15.46
C HIS A 45 -19.51 9.71 -16.25
N ARG A 46 -19.05 9.91 -17.49
CA ARG A 46 -19.28 11.17 -18.23
C ARG A 46 -20.62 11.20 -18.98
N PHE A 47 -21.14 10.05 -19.40
CA PHE A 47 -22.41 9.92 -20.13
C PHE A 47 -23.60 9.65 -19.22
N LYS A 48 -23.37 9.34 -17.94
CA LYS A 48 -24.42 9.08 -16.94
C LYS A 48 -25.46 10.20 -16.82
N ARG A 49 -25.07 11.44 -17.14
CA ARG A 49 -25.93 12.63 -17.07
C ARG A 49 -26.88 12.81 -18.26
N TYR A 50 -26.68 12.07 -19.36
CA TYR A 50 -27.51 12.19 -20.56
C TYR A 50 -28.52 11.06 -20.61
N SER A 51 -29.74 11.36 -21.05
CA SER A 51 -30.68 10.30 -21.42
C SER A 51 -30.22 9.63 -22.73
N THR A 52 -30.71 8.41 -22.99
CA THR A 52 -30.34 7.66 -24.21
C THR A 52 -30.70 8.42 -25.50
N SER A 53 -31.81 9.15 -25.52
CA SER A 53 -32.24 9.96 -26.67
C SER A 53 -31.34 11.17 -26.88
N GLN A 54 -31.06 11.91 -25.81
CA GLN A 54 -30.16 13.08 -25.86
C GLN A 54 -28.75 12.70 -26.31
N LEU A 55 -28.21 11.58 -25.79
CA LEU A 55 -26.89 11.12 -26.17
C LEU A 55 -26.83 10.75 -27.66
N SER A 56 -27.89 10.13 -28.19
CA SER A 56 -27.98 9.78 -29.61
C SER A 56 -27.97 11.00 -30.52
N GLU A 57 -28.71 12.05 -30.15
CA GLU A 57 -28.72 13.32 -30.87
C GLU A 57 -27.37 14.03 -30.83
N LEU A 58 -26.74 14.12 -29.66
CA LEU A 58 -25.44 14.77 -29.48
C LEU A 58 -24.31 14.04 -30.23
N ILE A 59 -24.37 12.71 -30.30
CA ILE A 59 -23.41 11.90 -31.08
C ILE A 59 -23.59 12.15 -32.58
N LYS A 60 -24.83 12.19 -33.06
CA LYS A 60 -25.14 12.48 -34.48
C LYS A 60 -24.75 13.90 -34.87
N ALA A 61 -24.99 14.86 -33.98
CA ALA A 61 -24.65 16.27 -34.18
C ALA A 61 -23.16 16.57 -34.02
N HIS A 62 -22.35 15.60 -33.58
CA HIS A 62 -20.94 15.79 -33.26
C HIS A 62 -20.70 16.99 -32.32
N ASP A 63 -21.49 17.08 -31.26
CA ASP A 63 -21.46 18.19 -30.31
C ASP A 63 -20.06 18.37 -29.68
N ALA A 64 -19.59 19.62 -29.63
CA ALA A 64 -18.26 19.96 -29.12
C ALA A 64 -18.09 19.66 -27.62
N ASN A 65 -19.13 19.86 -26.80
CA ASN A 65 -19.11 19.56 -25.36
C ASN A 65 -19.09 18.05 -25.10
N LEU A 66 -19.76 17.27 -25.95
CA LEU A 66 -19.66 15.80 -25.90
C LEU A 66 -18.25 15.35 -26.33
N GLY A 67 -17.65 16.00 -27.33
CA GLY A 67 -16.25 15.80 -27.72
C GLY A 67 -15.25 16.08 -26.58
N TRP A 68 -15.46 17.14 -25.81
CA TRP A 68 -14.69 17.40 -24.59
C TRP A 68 -14.90 16.32 -23.52
N SER A 69 -16.14 15.84 -23.36
CA SER A 69 -16.46 14.76 -22.42
C SER A 69 -15.72 13.47 -22.77
N ILE A 70 -15.57 13.17 -24.06
CA ILE A 70 -14.75 12.05 -24.58
C ILE A 70 -13.27 12.25 -24.22
N THR A 71 -12.74 13.45 -24.43
CA THR A 71 -11.34 13.79 -24.15
C THR A 71 -11.02 13.71 -22.66
N TYR A 72 -11.91 14.20 -21.79
CA TYR A 72 -11.74 14.09 -20.36
C TYR A 72 -11.94 12.66 -19.85
N GLY A 73 -12.84 11.88 -20.45
CA GLY A 73 -12.96 10.45 -20.14
C GLY A 73 -11.65 9.69 -20.40
N ARG A 74 -10.93 10.01 -21.48
CA ARG A 74 -9.57 9.49 -21.71
C ARG A 74 -8.62 9.84 -20.57
N LEU A 75 -8.58 11.10 -20.15
CA LEU A 75 -7.70 11.56 -19.07
C LEU A 75 -8.03 10.88 -17.74
N ASP A 76 -9.31 10.67 -17.44
CA ASP A 76 -9.77 9.97 -16.25
C ASP A 76 -9.31 8.50 -16.26
N LEU A 77 -9.48 7.80 -17.38
CA LEU A 77 -9.02 6.42 -17.57
C LEU A 77 -7.51 6.30 -17.36
N VAL A 78 -6.74 7.18 -18.02
CA VAL A 78 -5.28 7.21 -17.92
C VAL A 78 -4.84 7.52 -16.48
N SER A 79 -5.45 8.50 -15.84
CA SER A 79 -5.19 8.82 -14.44
C SER A 79 -5.54 7.65 -13.51
N LYS A 80 -6.65 6.94 -13.74
CA LYS A 80 -7.03 5.75 -12.94
C LYS A 80 -6.02 4.63 -13.09
N HIS A 81 -5.58 4.36 -14.32
CA HIS A 81 -4.56 3.34 -14.60
C HIS A 81 -3.21 3.68 -13.95
N PHE A 82 -2.73 4.92 -14.04
CA PHE A 82 -1.49 5.30 -13.38
C PHE A 82 -1.61 5.43 -11.86
N LYS A 83 -2.81 5.73 -11.33
CA LYS A 83 -3.07 5.66 -9.87
C LYS A 83 -3.14 4.22 -9.38
N SER A 84 -3.70 3.28 -10.15
CA SER A 84 -3.73 1.86 -9.79
C SER A 84 -2.34 1.24 -9.92
N LEU A 85 -1.57 1.58 -10.96
CA LEU A 85 -0.14 1.26 -11.06
C LEU A 85 0.65 1.89 -9.94
N GLY A 86 0.43 3.16 -9.59
CA GLY A 86 1.11 3.80 -8.47
C GLY A 86 0.77 3.15 -7.12
N LYS A 87 -0.47 2.71 -6.93
CA LYS A 87 -0.89 1.93 -5.74
C LYS A 87 -0.32 0.52 -5.75
N ARG A 88 -0.26 -0.15 -6.91
CA ARG A 88 0.36 -1.47 -7.08
C ARG A 88 1.85 -1.38 -6.87
N ALA A 89 2.54 -0.45 -7.50
CA ALA A 89 3.95 -0.15 -7.26
C ALA A 89 4.20 0.28 -5.82
N GLN A 90 3.28 0.93 -5.12
CA GLN A 90 3.41 1.18 -3.67
C GLN A 90 3.18 -0.07 -2.82
N MET A 91 2.32 -1.00 -3.25
CA MET A 91 2.11 -2.28 -2.57
C MET A 91 3.24 -3.28 -2.86
N GLU A 92 3.76 -3.30 -4.09
CA GLU A 92 4.92 -4.07 -4.54
C GLU A 92 6.20 -3.47 -3.96
N HIS A 93 6.40 -2.14 -3.96
CA HIS A 93 7.49 -1.54 -3.18
C HIS A 93 7.31 -1.77 -1.68
N ALA A 94 6.10 -1.82 -1.13
CA ALA A 94 5.92 -2.16 0.28
C ALA A 94 6.27 -3.63 0.56
N ALA A 95 6.05 -4.53 -0.40
CA ALA A 95 6.44 -5.94 -0.35
C ALA A 95 7.95 -6.15 -0.64
N GLU A 96 8.55 -5.37 -1.53
CA GLU A 96 9.99 -5.40 -1.83
C GLU A 96 10.81 -4.63 -0.78
N LEU A 97 10.27 -3.57 -0.15
CA LEU A 97 10.85 -2.94 1.05
C LEU A 97 10.73 -3.84 2.29
N GLU A 98 9.90 -4.87 2.24
CA GLU A 98 9.89 -5.94 3.24
C GLU A 98 11.16 -6.81 3.13
N ASP A 99 11.80 -6.86 1.95
CA ASP A 99 13.00 -7.66 1.68
C ASP A 99 14.28 -6.81 1.44
N VAL A 100 14.15 -5.53 1.09
CA VAL A 100 15.29 -4.62 0.77
C VAL A 100 15.10 -3.27 1.44
N SER A 101 15.43 -3.17 2.73
CA SER A 101 16.07 -1.98 3.34
C SER A 101 16.07 -2.08 4.88
N THR A 102 17.07 -2.78 5.42
CA THR A 102 17.55 -2.58 6.79
C THR A 102 18.45 -1.33 6.90
N GLY A 103 18.14 -0.27 6.16
CA GLY A 103 18.73 1.04 6.37
C GLY A 103 18.30 1.57 7.74
N ILE A 104 19.20 1.51 8.72
CA ILE A 104 19.01 2.18 10.00
C ILE A 104 19.26 3.68 9.78
N ILE A 105 18.20 4.48 9.96
CA ILE A 105 18.31 5.93 9.92
C ILE A 105 18.57 6.41 11.34
N LYS A 106 19.67 7.14 11.51
CA LYS A 106 20.04 7.74 12.81
C LYS A 106 19.39 9.10 12.93
N LEU A 107 18.40 9.22 13.81
CA LEU A 107 17.77 10.48 14.16
C LEU A 107 18.49 11.06 15.38
N ALA A 108 19.17 12.19 15.21
CA ALA A 108 19.74 12.91 16.34
C ALA A 108 18.70 13.85 16.97
N ASN A 109 18.62 13.88 18.31
CA ASN A 109 17.88 14.91 19.03
C ASN A 109 18.75 16.16 19.24
N ASP A 110 18.14 17.23 19.79
CA ASP A 110 18.85 18.50 20.07
C ASP A 110 19.99 18.36 21.11
N ASN A 111 20.02 17.25 21.86
CA ASN A 111 21.07 16.94 22.84
C ASN A 111 22.19 16.07 22.25
N GLY A 112 22.10 15.68 20.97
CA GLY A 112 23.07 14.83 20.28
C GLY A 112 22.86 13.32 20.47
N ASP A 113 21.81 12.89 21.17
CA ASP A 113 21.47 11.47 21.28
C ASP A 113 20.88 10.98 19.96
N THR A 114 21.43 9.88 19.44
CA THR A 114 20.95 9.27 18.20
C THR A 114 20.00 8.12 18.50
N THR A 115 18.79 8.20 17.96
CA THR A 115 17.83 7.10 17.95
C THR A 115 17.81 6.45 16.57
N ASP A 116 17.92 5.13 16.55
CA ASP A 116 17.85 4.37 15.33
C ASP A 116 16.37 4.12 14.97
N ILE A 117 15.96 4.51 13.77
CA ILE A 117 14.65 4.18 13.20
C ILE A 117 14.85 3.33 11.95
N SER A 118 14.06 2.26 11.81
CA SER A 118 14.06 1.47 10.58
C SER A 118 13.34 2.23 9.46
N GLU A 119 13.75 1.96 8.22
CA GLU A 119 13.12 2.51 7.02
C GLU A 119 11.60 2.31 7.02
N PHE A 120 11.15 1.11 7.40
CA PHE A 120 9.74 0.75 7.50
C PHE A 120 8.99 1.64 8.51
N LYS A 121 9.55 1.83 9.71
CA LYS A 121 8.94 2.67 10.74
C LYS A 121 8.88 4.14 10.30
N LEU A 122 9.92 4.62 9.62
CA LEU A 122 9.92 5.96 9.07
C LEU A 122 8.78 6.14 8.04
N GLN A 123 8.62 5.20 7.11
CA GLN A 123 7.54 5.24 6.11
C GLN A 123 6.16 5.20 6.76
N GLN A 124 5.97 4.38 7.79
CA GLN A 124 4.71 4.34 8.55
C GLN A 124 4.41 5.69 9.21
N VAL A 125 5.38 6.29 9.91
CA VAL A 125 5.22 7.61 10.55
C VAL A 125 4.90 8.68 9.51
N VAL A 126 5.63 8.70 8.39
CA VAL A 126 5.40 9.64 7.28
C VAL A 126 3.99 9.48 6.71
N SER A 127 3.51 8.24 6.52
CA SER A 127 2.20 7.98 5.92
C SER A 127 1.02 8.57 6.72
N MET A 128 1.21 8.81 8.02
CA MET A 128 0.18 9.39 8.91
C MET A 128 -0.13 10.85 8.62
N PHE A 129 0.77 11.57 7.94
CA PHE A 129 0.51 12.94 7.51
C PHE A 129 -0.57 12.99 6.41
N PRO A 130 -1.42 14.02 6.38
CA PRO A 130 -2.65 14.00 5.59
C PRO A 130 -2.41 14.19 4.09
N THR A 131 -1.38 14.94 3.69
CA THR A 131 -1.14 15.27 2.27
C THR A 131 0.20 14.75 1.78
N GLY A 132 0.27 14.33 0.52
CA GLY A 132 1.52 13.87 -0.11
C GLY A 132 2.66 14.91 -0.07
N LYS A 133 2.31 16.21 -0.12
CA LYS A 133 3.30 17.29 0.00
C LYS A 133 3.89 17.38 1.41
N THR A 134 3.07 17.20 2.45
CA THR A 134 3.54 17.16 3.83
C THR A 134 4.36 15.89 4.08
N ARG A 135 3.91 14.74 3.56
CA ARG A 135 4.64 13.46 3.63
C ARG A 135 6.05 13.59 3.07
N LEU A 136 6.17 14.07 1.83
CA LEU A 136 7.46 14.29 1.17
C LEU A 136 8.35 15.26 1.95
N PHE A 137 7.79 16.35 2.48
CA PHE A 137 8.55 17.30 3.28
C PHE A 137 9.11 16.67 4.56
N VAL A 138 8.29 15.91 5.30
CA VAL A 138 8.71 15.25 6.54
C VAL A 138 9.71 14.15 6.26
N ASP A 139 9.49 13.32 5.25
CA ASP A 139 10.40 12.26 4.82
C ASP A 139 11.79 12.79 4.48
N MET A 140 11.86 13.81 3.61
CA MET A 140 13.13 14.46 3.26
C MET A 140 13.81 15.09 4.48
N THR A 141 13.03 15.73 5.37
CA THR A 141 13.56 16.37 6.57
C THR A 141 14.16 15.36 7.54
N LEU A 142 13.52 14.20 7.72
CA LEU A 142 13.99 13.16 8.63
C LEU A 142 15.19 12.40 8.07
N ARG A 143 15.27 12.22 6.75
CA ARG A 143 16.38 11.49 6.10
C ARG A 143 17.64 12.34 5.92
N TYR A 144 17.47 13.57 5.47
CA TYR A 144 18.58 14.38 4.94
C TYR A 144 18.75 15.71 5.68
N GLY A 145 17.87 16.00 6.64
CA GLY A 145 17.91 17.23 7.41
C GLY A 145 17.50 18.47 6.61
N LYS A 146 17.71 19.62 7.24
CA LYS A 146 17.21 20.92 6.77
C LYS A 146 17.80 21.36 5.43
N LEU A 147 19.13 21.36 5.31
CA LEU A 147 19.83 21.96 4.17
C LEU A 147 19.46 21.26 2.85
N GLU A 148 19.53 19.93 2.84
CA GLU A 148 19.21 19.13 1.66
C GLU A 148 17.73 19.22 1.29
N THR A 149 16.84 19.18 2.30
CA THR A 149 15.40 19.34 2.08
C THR A 149 15.07 20.70 1.46
N MET A 150 15.71 21.77 1.92
CA MET A 150 15.52 23.11 1.36
C MET A 150 16.00 23.20 -0.09
N ALA A 151 17.15 22.60 -0.41
CA ALA A 151 17.70 22.57 -1.76
C ALA A 151 16.79 21.81 -2.73
N VAL A 152 16.41 20.58 -2.37
CA VAL A 152 15.60 19.70 -3.23
C VAL A 152 14.19 20.24 -3.42
N LEU A 153 13.54 20.71 -2.34
CA LEU A 153 12.17 21.23 -2.41
C LEU A 153 12.11 22.71 -2.81
N LYS A 154 13.26 23.34 -3.09
CA LYS A 154 13.41 24.75 -3.46
C LYS A 154 12.69 25.69 -2.49
N LEU A 155 12.90 25.46 -1.19
CA LEU A 155 12.27 26.23 -0.12
C LEU A 155 13.23 27.29 0.41
N ASN A 156 12.69 28.47 0.72
CA ASN A 156 13.42 29.43 1.54
C ASN A 156 13.28 29.11 3.04
N GLU A 157 14.13 29.71 3.88
CA GLU A 157 14.17 29.47 5.33
C GLU A 157 12.80 29.68 5.99
N SER A 158 12.11 30.77 5.65
CA SER A 158 10.79 31.09 6.22
C SER A 158 9.74 30.02 5.85
N GLN A 159 9.73 29.56 4.60
CA GLN A 159 8.86 28.49 4.13
C GLN A 159 9.17 27.16 4.79
N TYR A 160 10.45 26.83 4.97
CA TYR A 160 10.89 25.63 5.68
C TYR A 160 10.37 25.65 7.12
N GLN A 161 10.65 26.73 7.86
CA GLN A 161 10.21 26.88 9.26
C GLN A 161 8.68 26.86 9.40
N ARG A 162 7.95 27.43 8.45
CA ARG A 162 6.48 27.36 8.45
C ARG A 162 5.98 25.93 8.24
N ARG A 163 6.57 25.19 7.31
CA ARG A 163 6.19 23.79 7.04
C ARG A 163 6.56 22.88 8.21
N LEU A 164 7.72 23.11 8.82
CA LEU A 164 8.15 22.41 10.02
C LEU A 164 7.15 22.63 11.15
N ARG A 165 6.84 23.90 11.49
CA ARG A 165 5.84 24.22 12.51
C ARG A 165 4.48 23.57 12.25
N ASN A 166 4.02 23.57 11.01
CA ASN A 166 2.74 22.94 10.66
C ASN A 166 2.79 21.41 10.83
N ALA A 167 3.89 20.77 10.43
CA ALA A 167 4.08 19.34 10.60
C ALA A 167 4.17 18.96 12.09
N THR A 168 4.94 19.70 12.88
CA THR A 168 5.06 19.48 14.34
C THR A 168 3.72 19.70 15.03
N SER A 169 3.02 20.80 14.73
CA SER A 169 1.70 21.09 15.31
C SER A 169 0.69 20.00 14.97
N TYR A 170 0.69 19.49 13.73
CA TYR A 170 -0.15 18.36 13.33
C TYR A 170 0.20 17.09 14.13
N ALA A 171 1.49 16.76 14.24
CA ALA A 171 1.94 15.59 14.98
C ALA A 171 1.57 15.65 16.47
N SER A 172 1.76 16.82 17.10
CA SER A 172 1.37 17.05 18.49
C SER A 172 -0.15 16.98 18.70
N LYS A 173 -0.94 17.56 17.78
CA LYS A 173 -2.42 17.56 17.87
C LYS A 173 -3.01 16.16 17.68
N HIS A 174 -2.36 15.32 16.88
CA HIS A 174 -2.78 13.96 16.58
C HIS A 174 -1.84 12.92 17.20
N SER A 175 -1.23 13.23 18.34
CA SER A 175 -0.23 12.39 19.01
C SER A 175 -0.72 10.95 19.24
N ASP A 176 -2.02 10.77 19.54
CA ASP A 176 -2.67 9.46 19.66
C ASP A 176 -2.61 8.61 18.38
N LYS A 177 -2.62 9.25 17.20
CA LYS A 177 -2.48 8.57 15.91
C LYS A 177 -1.05 8.09 15.71
N PHE A 178 -0.07 8.89 16.12
CA PHE A 178 1.35 8.56 15.99
C PHE A 178 1.80 7.53 17.04
N SER A 179 1.28 7.60 18.26
CA SER A 179 1.60 6.63 19.33
C SER A 179 1.11 5.22 19.02
N ARG A 180 -0.06 5.08 18.38
CA ARG A 180 -0.60 3.78 17.93
C ARG A 180 0.16 3.14 16.76
N VAL A 181 0.91 3.94 16.01
CA VAL A 181 1.75 3.45 14.90
C VAL A 181 3.12 3.02 15.41
N ASN A 182 3.58 3.58 16.53
CA ASN A 182 4.81 3.18 17.22
C ASN A 182 4.54 2.20 18.38
N ASP A 183 3.45 1.44 18.30
CA ASP A 183 3.04 0.50 19.33
C ASP A 183 3.92 -0.76 19.25
N GLN A 184 4.72 -0.99 20.29
CA GLN A 184 5.55 -2.20 20.42
C GLN A 184 4.73 -3.49 20.32
N ALA A 185 3.47 -3.47 20.76
CA ALA A 185 2.58 -4.61 20.63
C ALA A 185 2.28 -4.89 19.15
N ARG A 186 2.06 -3.84 18.35
CA ARG A 186 1.81 -3.96 16.91
C ARG A 186 3.05 -4.45 16.17
N ASP A 187 4.21 -3.88 16.47
CA ASP A 187 5.49 -4.33 15.88
C ASP A 187 5.73 -5.81 16.18
N HIS A 188 5.43 -6.24 17.40
CA HIS A 188 5.52 -7.65 17.78
C HIS A 188 4.54 -8.52 16.97
N GLN A 189 3.29 -8.07 16.76
CA GLN A 189 2.32 -8.84 15.95
C GLN A 189 2.72 -8.92 14.48
N LEU A 190 3.28 -7.85 13.91
CA LEU A 190 3.82 -7.87 12.54
C LEU A 190 5.00 -8.83 12.41
N TYR A 191 5.95 -8.77 13.36
CA TYR A 191 7.07 -9.71 13.41
C TYR A 191 6.57 -11.17 13.48
N VAL A 192 5.59 -11.46 14.34
CA VAL A 192 5.00 -12.81 14.45
C VAL A 192 4.37 -13.23 13.13
N LEU A 193 3.54 -12.39 12.52
CA LEU A 193 2.85 -12.71 11.27
C LEU A 193 3.86 -12.97 10.14
N ASN A 194 4.83 -12.08 9.95
CA ASN A 194 5.82 -12.19 8.87
C ASN A 194 6.71 -13.42 9.04
N SER A 195 7.21 -13.67 10.26
CA SER A 195 8.02 -14.86 10.55
C SER A 195 7.23 -16.14 10.28
N LEU A 196 5.93 -16.18 10.59
CA LEU A 196 5.10 -17.36 10.37
C LEU A 196 4.68 -17.54 8.90
N ASN A 197 4.50 -16.46 8.14
CA ASN A 197 4.29 -16.50 6.69
C ASN A 197 5.53 -17.06 5.97
N GLU A 198 6.73 -16.67 6.44
CA GLU A 198 7.99 -17.23 5.94
C GLU A 198 8.06 -18.74 6.19
N LEU A 199 7.72 -19.20 7.40
CA LEU A 199 7.66 -20.63 7.70
C LEU A 199 6.66 -21.38 6.81
N ASP A 200 5.48 -20.81 6.57
CA ASP A 200 4.47 -21.40 5.68
C ASP A 200 4.98 -21.52 4.24
N ALA A 201 5.70 -20.50 3.74
CA ALA A 201 6.31 -20.54 2.42
C ALA A 201 7.39 -21.62 2.29
N ILE A 202 8.20 -21.81 3.34
CA ILE A 202 9.18 -22.91 3.42
C ILE A 202 8.48 -24.27 3.39
N ILE A 203 7.43 -24.46 4.21
CA ILE A 203 6.68 -25.72 4.29
C ILE A 203 6.00 -26.05 2.96
N ASN A 204 5.42 -25.06 2.29
CA ASN A 204 4.72 -25.22 1.02
C ASN A 204 5.67 -25.28 -0.20
N GLY A 205 6.99 -25.18 0.01
CA GLY A 205 7.99 -25.27 -1.05
C GLY A 205 7.98 -24.08 -2.02
N THR A 206 7.40 -22.95 -1.62
CA THR A 206 7.41 -21.70 -2.39
C THR A 206 8.65 -20.85 -2.11
N ARG A 207 9.48 -21.27 -1.15
CA ARG A 207 10.78 -20.69 -0.82
C ARG A 207 11.81 -21.79 -0.54
N GLU A 208 13.02 -21.65 -1.07
CA GLU A 208 14.13 -22.59 -0.85
C GLU A 208 14.88 -22.21 0.44
N ASP A 209 14.40 -22.69 1.58
CA ASP A 209 15.08 -22.58 2.89
C ASP A 209 14.76 -23.82 3.75
N ASN A 210 15.49 -24.03 4.86
CA ASN A 210 15.23 -25.13 5.80
C ASN A 210 14.44 -24.62 7.02
N ILE A 211 13.49 -25.43 7.49
CA ILE A 211 12.72 -25.20 8.71
C ILE A 211 13.64 -25.12 9.95
N GLN A 212 14.73 -25.89 10.01
CA GLN A 212 15.68 -25.81 11.12
C GLN A 212 16.36 -24.44 11.18
N ASP A 213 16.78 -23.89 10.03
CA ASP A 213 17.39 -22.56 9.96
C ASP A 213 16.40 -21.47 10.39
N TRP A 214 15.13 -21.61 10.01
CA TRP A 214 14.07 -20.74 10.51
C TRP A 214 13.90 -20.83 12.04
N ILE A 215 13.87 -22.05 12.60
CA ILE A 215 13.74 -22.26 14.05
C ILE A 215 14.88 -21.59 14.81
N ASP A 216 16.10 -21.72 14.31
CA ASP A 216 17.30 -21.15 14.93
C ASP A 216 17.26 -19.61 14.90
N ASN A 217 16.88 -19.03 13.76
CA ASN A 217 16.73 -17.58 13.58
C ASN A 217 15.60 -16.98 14.42
N HIS A 218 14.54 -17.75 14.69
CA HIS A 218 13.36 -17.31 15.43
C HIS A 218 13.21 -17.95 16.82
N THR A 219 14.32 -18.37 17.44
CA THR A 219 14.35 -19.11 18.72
C THR A 219 13.39 -18.57 19.79
N LYS A 220 13.32 -17.25 20.00
CA LYS A 220 12.42 -16.64 21.02
C LYS A 220 10.95 -16.85 20.69
N LEU A 221 10.59 -16.73 19.41
CA LEU A 221 9.23 -16.95 18.94
C LEU A 221 8.88 -18.43 19.05
N THR A 222 9.78 -19.32 18.59
CA THR A 222 9.60 -20.77 18.68
C THR A 222 9.38 -21.24 20.11
N ASN A 223 10.19 -20.76 21.07
CA ASN A 223 10.01 -21.08 22.48
C ASN A 223 8.65 -20.59 23.02
N LYS A 224 8.19 -19.41 22.59
CA LYS A 224 6.89 -18.89 22.98
C LYS A 224 5.74 -19.74 22.43
N LEU A 225 5.84 -20.20 21.19
CA LEU A 225 4.84 -21.08 20.57
C LEU A 225 4.80 -22.46 21.24
N LEU A 226 5.97 -22.98 21.63
CA LEU A 226 6.06 -24.29 22.27
C LEU A 226 5.58 -24.28 23.72
N ALA A 227 5.67 -23.15 24.43
CA ALA A 227 5.33 -23.05 25.85
C ALA A 227 3.92 -23.56 26.19
N ASP A 228 2.94 -23.27 25.31
CA ASP A 228 1.54 -23.65 25.49
C ASP A 228 1.09 -24.74 24.48
N SER A 229 2.04 -25.41 23.83
CA SER A 229 1.75 -26.39 22.78
C SER A 229 1.54 -27.81 23.28
N ASP A 230 0.80 -28.60 22.51
CA ASP A 230 0.68 -30.06 22.69
C ASP A 230 1.93 -30.85 22.24
N VAL A 231 3.04 -30.18 21.91
CA VAL A 231 4.29 -30.82 21.47
C VAL A 231 4.92 -31.55 22.64
N ARG A 232 5.09 -32.87 22.52
CA ARG A 232 5.58 -33.73 23.60
C ARG A 232 7.08 -33.65 23.78
N TYR A 233 7.82 -33.57 22.66
CA TYR A 233 9.28 -33.50 22.66
C TYR A 233 9.78 -32.19 22.05
N GLN A 234 9.56 -31.09 22.78
CA GLN A 234 9.90 -29.73 22.34
C GLN A 234 11.39 -29.56 22.01
N GLY A 235 12.28 -30.24 22.73
CA GLY A 235 13.73 -30.20 22.47
C GLY A 235 14.12 -30.79 21.11
N ALA A 236 13.38 -31.79 20.61
CA ALA A 236 13.62 -32.37 19.29
C ALA A 236 13.19 -31.41 18.18
N VAL A 237 12.05 -30.72 18.35
CA VAL A 237 11.60 -29.67 17.44
C VAL A 237 12.60 -28.51 17.39
N LEU A 238 13.11 -28.08 18.55
CA LEU A 238 14.04 -26.95 18.64
C LEU A 238 15.41 -27.21 18.00
N LYS A 239 15.96 -28.43 18.15
CA LYS A 239 17.36 -28.69 17.80
C LYS A 239 17.56 -29.59 16.59
N HIS A 240 16.57 -30.43 16.28
CA HIS A 240 16.69 -31.48 15.27
C HIS A 240 15.35 -31.75 14.57
N TRP A 241 14.79 -30.71 13.96
CA TRP A 241 13.47 -30.72 13.31
C TRP A 241 13.24 -31.96 12.44
N GLU A 242 14.18 -32.27 11.55
CA GLU A 242 14.07 -33.40 10.61
C GLU A 242 13.89 -34.76 11.30
N THR A 243 14.48 -34.92 12.48
CA THR A 243 14.43 -36.15 13.28
C THR A 243 13.31 -36.16 14.32
N ALA A 244 12.62 -35.02 14.50
CA ALA A 244 11.47 -34.93 15.39
C ALA A 244 10.34 -35.86 14.90
N SER A 245 9.52 -36.35 15.83
CA SER A 245 8.41 -37.22 15.46
C SER A 245 7.44 -36.47 14.56
N LYS A 246 6.83 -37.16 13.57
CA LYS A 246 5.82 -36.54 12.70
C LYS A 246 4.67 -35.93 13.51
N SER A 247 4.30 -36.58 14.61
CA SER A 247 3.28 -36.06 15.54
C SER A 247 3.67 -34.71 16.12
N ASP A 248 4.91 -34.56 16.59
CA ASP A 248 5.42 -33.30 17.15
C ASP A 248 5.61 -32.22 16.08
N GLN A 249 6.08 -32.60 14.88
CA GLN A 249 6.16 -31.67 13.74
C GLN A 249 4.78 -31.09 13.40
N TYR A 250 3.76 -31.95 13.25
CA TYR A 250 2.40 -31.50 12.96
C TYR A 250 1.78 -30.70 14.11
N ALA A 251 2.03 -31.06 15.37
CA ALA A 251 1.56 -30.31 16.52
C ALA A 251 2.17 -28.89 16.54
N PHE A 252 3.47 -28.77 16.30
CA PHE A 252 4.13 -27.47 16.20
C PHE A 252 3.59 -26.61 15.04
N ILE A 253 3.41 -27.21 13.85
CA ILE A 253 2.84 -26.50 12.69
C ILE A 253 1.43 -26.00 12.99
N ARG A 254 0.60 -26.80 13.68
CA ARG A 254 -0.75 -26.35 14.07
C ARG A 254 -0.71 -25.14 14.99
N GLU A 255 0.21 -25.11 15.96
CA GLU A 255 0.40 -23.94 16.82
C GLU A 255 0.83 -22.70 16.01
N CYS A 256 1.73 -22.89 15.04
CA CYS A 256 2.17 -21.83 14.15
C CYS A 256 0.99 -21.23 13.35
N ILE A 257 0.15 -22.08 12.74
CA ILE A 257 -1.05 -21.65 12.01
C ILE A 257 -2.02 -20.91 12.94
N GLY A 258 -2.24 -21.43 14.15
CA GLY A 258 -3.10 -20.79 15.14
C GLY A 258 -2.59 -19.41 15.57
N ALA A 259 -1.28 -19.26 15.77
CA ALA A 259 -0.66 -17.99 16.12
C ALA A 259 -0.69 -16.98 14.95
N GLN A 260 -0.48 -17.45 13.72
CA GLN A 260 -0.56 -16.64 12.50
C GLN A 260 -1.96 -16.03 12.34
N ALA A 261 -3.01 -16.86 12.48
CA ALA A 261 -4.40 -16.39 12.39
C ALA A 261 -4.74 -15.36 13.49
N LYS A 262 -4.25 -15.56 14.73
CA LYS A 262 -4.44 -14.61 15.83
C LYS A 262 -3.74 -13.27 15.55
N ALA A 263 -2.50 -13.31 15.05
CA ALA A 263 -1.74 -12.11 14.71
C ALA A 263 -2.41 -11.32 13.57
N GLN A 264 -2.86 -12.01 12.52
CA GLN A 264 -3.59 -11.39 11.40
C GLN A 264 -4.87 -10.70 11.87
N LEU A 265 -5.70 -11.40 12.66
CA LEU A 265 -6.94 -10.85 13.21
C LEU A 265 -6.68 -9.60 14.06
N TRP A 266 -5.65 -9.62 14.89
CA TRP A 266 -5.27 -8.47 15.71
C TRP A 266 -4.87 -7.27 14.85
N LEU A 267 -4.07 -7.51 13.81
CA LEU A 267 -3.64 -6.45 12.89
C LEU A 267 -4.80 -5.85 12.11
N ASP A 268 -5.76 -6.68 11.69
CA ASP A 268 -6.98 -6.21 11.01
C ASP A 268 -7.82 -5.33 11.94
N GLN A 269 -8.01 -5.74 13.19
CA GLN A 269 -8.71 -4.94 14.22
C GLN A 269 -7.98 -3.62 14.51
N SER A 270 -6.65 -3.66 14.62
CA SER A 270 -5.80 -2.48 14.82
C SER A 270 -5.90 -1.51 13.64
N ASN A 271 -5.85 -2.02 12.41
CA ASN A 271 -6.04 -1.26 11.18
C ASN A 271 -7.41 -0.60 11.11
N GLU A 272 -8.46 -1.32 11.47
CA GLU A 272 -9.82 -0.79 11.50
C GLU A 272 -9.98 0.31 12.56
N ALA A 273 -9.43 0.11 13.76
CA ALA A 273 -9.42 1.13 14.81
C ALA A 273 -8.67 2.41 14.40
N ILE A 274 -7.57 2.27 13.65
CA ILE A 274 -6.81 3.41 13.11
C ILE A 274 -7.60 4.12 12.02
N LYS A 275 -8.28 3.38 11.12
CA LYS A 275 -9.16 3.96 10.11
C LYS A 275 -10.29 4.75 10.78
N GLN A 276 -10.97 4.16 11.76
CA GLN A 276 -12.07 4.82 12.48
C GLN A 276 -11.61 6.07 13.23
N ALA A 277 -10.44 6.02 13.90
CA ALA A 277 -9.85 7.20 14.53
C ALA A 277 -9.41 8.28 13.51
N GLY A 278 -9.05 7.86 12.29
CA GLY A 278 -8.76 8.76 11.17
C GLY A 278 -10.01 9.44 10.59
N VAL A 279 -11.11 8.69 10.44
CA VAL A 279 -12.37 9.17 9.87
C VAL A 279 -13.16 10.03 10.86
N SER A 280 -13.14 9.72 12.16
CA SER A 280 -13.92 10.45 13.17
C SER A 280 -13.44 11.91 13.41
N ASN A 281 -12.31 12.31 12.81
CA ASN A 281 -11.78 13.68 12.88
C ASN A 281 -11.95 14.45 11.55
N GLU A 282 -12.62 13.87 10.54
CA GLU A 282 -13.03 14.58 9.30
C GLU A 282 -14.46 15.14 9.37
N ALA A 283 -15.17 14.91 10.48
CA ALA A 283 -16.46 15.53 10.82
C ALA A 283 -16.25 16.73 11.76
#